data_AF-A0A7C0ZA97-F1
#
_entry.id   AF-A0A7C0ZA97-F1
#
_cell.length_a   1.000
_cell.length_b   1.000
_cell.length_c   1.000
_cell.angle_alpha   90.00
_cell.angle_beta   90.00
_cell.angle_gamma   90.00
#
_symmetry.space_group_name_H-M   'P 1'
#
loop_
_entity.id
_entity.type
_entity.pdbx_description
1 polymer ?
#
loop_
_entity_poly.entity_id
_entity_poly.type
_entity_poly.pdbx_seq_one_letter_code
_entity_poly.pdbx_strand_id
1 'polypeptide(L)'
;MVKSAAAGELTMIKNETLDDGIRLEVIDASRPLVGDRWLVAAVFRLVIPVDAVLPAGGSADPAPEQVRGLIGDPVVFEKRLERTFIDADQREAILQDMVRRYLDGVRAYISRPAFARNYVLKQYAEALERARWYADNSDRPLSTPEAAAV
;
A
#
# COMPACT_ATOMS: atom_id res chain seq x y z
N MET A 1 -12.07 -27.13 -9.61
CA MET A 1 -12.92 -26.49 -8.59
C MET A 1 -12.31 -25.14 -8.26
N VAL A 2 -12.82 -24.05 -8.84
CA VAL A 2 -12.40 -22.68 -8.48
C VAL A 2 -13.47 -22.16 -7.53
N LYS A 3 -13.09 -21.86 -6.29
CA LYS A 3 -13.98 -21.32 -5.27
C LYS A 3 -14.55 -19.98 -5.74
N SER A 4 -15.88 -19.88 -5.75
CA SER A 4 -16.59 -18.62 -5.88
C SER A 4 -16.27 -17.76 -4.64
N ALA A 5 -15.52 -16.67 -4.80
CA ALA A 5 -15.32 -15.68 -3.74
C ALA A 5 -16.64 -14.92 -3.53
N ALA A 6 -17.10 -14.84 -2.27
CA ALA A 6 -18.31 -14.10 -1.93
C ALA A 6 -18.07 -12.58 -2.08
N ALA A 7 -19.17 -11.85 -2.28
CA ALA A 7 -19.17 -10.41 -2.49
C ALA A 7 -18.38 -9.65 -1.41
N GLY A 8 -17.30 -8.97 -1.81
CA GLY A 8 -16.53 -8.06 -0.96
C GLY A 8 -15.39 -8.68 -0.14
N GLU A 9 -15.10 -9.98 -0.28
CA GLU A 9 -13.94 -10.59 0.38
C GLU A 9 -12.64 -10.26 -0.37
N LEU A 10 -11.68 -9.69 0.37
CA LEU A 10 -10.31 -9.52 -0.11
C LEU A 10 -9.70 -10.89 -0.38
N THR A 11 -9.45 -11.20 -1.66
CA THR A 11 -8.95 -12.52 -2.06
C THR A 11 -7.52 -12.39 -2.55
N MET A 12 -6.59 -13.15 -1.97
CA MET A 12 -5.20 -13.17 -2.42
C MET A 12 -5.12 -13.81 -3.83
N ILE A 13 -4.69 -13.03 -4.82
CA ILE A 13 -4.44 -13.48 -6.19
C ILE A 13 -3.02 -14.02 -6.31
N LYS A 14 -2.04 -13.30 -5.75
CA LYS A 14 -0.62 -13.63 -5.84
C LYS A 14 0.12 -13.23 -4.57
N ASN A 15 1.02 -14.09 -4.11
CA ASN A 15 1.99 -13.78 -3.07
C ASN A 15 3.36 -14.30 -3.51
N GLU A 16 4.34 -13.40 -3.67
CA GLU A 16 5.70 -13.76 -4.03
C GLU A 16 6.72 -12.98 -3.19
N THR A 17 7.85 -13.62 -2.88
CA THR A 17 9.01 -12.91 -2.32
C THR A 17 9.83 -12.36 -3.48
N LEU A 18 10.21 -11.09 -3.40
CA LEU A 18 11.05 -10.44 -4.41
C LEU A 18 12.53 -10.67 -4.07
N ASP A 19 13.10 -9.82 -3.23
CA ASP A 19 14.49 -9.89 -2.74
C ASP A 19 14.54 -9.49 -1.26
N ASP A 20 15.55 -9.96 -0.53
CA ASP A 20 15.84 -9.63 0.89
C ASP A 20 14.64 -9.73 1.86
N GLY A 21 13.68 -10.62 1.58
CA GLY A 21 12.50 -10.84 2.42
C GLY A 21 11.32 -9.87 2.19
N ILE A 22 11.42 -9.00 1.18
CA ILE A 22 10.30 -8.15 0.73
C ILE A 22 9.26 -9.04 0.04
N ARG A 23 7.99 -8.90 0.43
CA ARG A 23 6.88 -9.65 -0.16
C ARG A 23 5.98 -8.76 -0.99
N LEU A 24 5.65 -9.22 -2.20
CA LEU A 24 4.60 -8.66 -3.04
C LEU A 24 3.33 -9.49 -2.90
N GLU A 25 2.27 -8.82 -2.47
CA GLU A 25 0.91 -9.35 -2.38
C GLU A 25 0.05 -8.64 -3.43
N VAL A 26 -0.69 -9.42 -4.21
CA VAL A 26 -1.70 -8.92 -5.15
C VAL A 26 -3.04 -9.46 -4.69
N ILE A 27 -3.96 -8.57 -4.37
CA ILE A 27 -5.24 -8.88 -3.72
C ILE A 27 -6.38 -8.39 -4.61
N ASP A 28 -7.34 -9.26 -4.89
CA ASP A 28 -8.62 -8.90 -5.47
C ASP A 28 -9.45 -8.19 -4.41
N ALA A 29 -9.80 -6.94 -4.67
CA ALA A 29 -10.69 -6.12 -3.85
C ALA A 29 -11.96 -5.72 -4.61
N SER A 30 -12.33 -6.53 -5.60
CA SER A 30 -13.54 -6.34 -6.41
C SER A 30 -14.80 -6.58 -5.58
N ARG A 31 -15.84 -5.81 -5.87
CA ARG A 31 -17.14 -5.91 -5.20
C ARG A 31 -18.28 -5.57 -6.14
N PRO A 32 -19.48 -6.15 -5.94
CA PRO A 32 -20.65 -5.71 -6.67
C PRO A 32 -21.00 -4.24 -6.35
N LEU A 33 -21.62 -3.59 -7.33
CA LEU A 33 -22.28 -2.29 -7.25
C LEU A 33 -23.79 -2.48 -7.45
N VAL A 34 -24.50 -1.43 -7.86
CA VAL A 34 -25.93 -1.49 -8.16
C VAL A 34 -26.22 -2.33 -9.41
N GLY A 35 -27.23 -3.18 -9.34
CA GLY A 35 -27.63 -4.05 -10.46
C GLY A 35 -26.63 -5.16 -10.72
N ASP A 36 -26.26 -5.34 -11.99
CA ASP A 36 -25.27 -6.30 -12.48
C ASP A 36 -23.85 -5.70 -12.59
N ARG A 37 -23.67 -4.48 -12.09
CA ARG A 37 -22.43 -3.73 -12.20
C ARG A 37 -21.46 -4.09 -11.10
N TRP A 38 -20.17 -4.07 -11.44
CA TRP A 38 -19.07 -4.36 -10.55
C TRP A 38 -18.08 -3.20 -10.48
N LEU A 39 -17.49 -3.04 -9.30
CA LEU A 39 -16.21 -2.39 -9.12
C LEU A 39 -15.16 -3.50 -9.15
N VAL A 40 -14.29 -3.47 -10.15
CA VAL A 40 -13.12 -4.35 -10.23
C VAL A 40 -11.95 -3.62 -9.62
N ALA A 41 -11.30 -4.21 -8.62
CA ALA A 41 -10.12 -3.61 -8.00
C ALA A 41 -9.04 -4.63 -7.69
N ALA A 42 -7.80 -4.21 -7.94
CA ALA A 42 -6.59 -4.92 -7.54
C ALA A 42 -5.79 -4.05 -6.59
N VAL A 43 -5.33 -4.63 -5.49
CA VAL A 43 -4.43 -4.00 -4.53
C VAL A 43 -3.08 -4.68 -4.63
N PHE A 44 -2.05 -3.88 -4.93
CA PHE A 44 -0.65 -4.29 -4.93
C PHE A 44 -0.02 -3.80 -3.64
N ARG A 45 0.44 -4.72 -2.82
CA ARG A 45 1.00 -4.43 -1.52
C ARG A 45 2.41 -4.97 -1.43
N LEU A 46 3.36 -4.11 -1.13
CA LEU A 46 4.73 -4.49 -0.79
C LEU A 46 4.90 -4.42 0.72
N VAL A 47 5.17 -5.57 1.32
CA VAL A 47 5.47 -5.71 2.74
C VAL A 47 6.98 -5.66 2.88
N ILE A 48 7.48 -4.57 3.48
CA ILE A 48 8.91 -4.25 3.56
C ILE A 48 9.32 -4.30 5.04
N PRO A 49 10.02 -5.36 5.47
CA PRO A 49 10.64 -5.39 6.80
C PRO A 49 11.68 -4.28 6.91
N VAL A 50 11.72 -3.54 8.01
CA VAL A 50 12.70 -2.44 8.18
C VAL A 50 14.13 -2.98 8.14
N ASP A 51 14.39 -4.10 8.82
CA ASP A 51 15.73 -4.70 8.90
C ASP A 51 16.23 -5.25 7.55
N ALA A 52 15.33 -5.52 6.61
CA ALA A 52 15.71 -5.95 5.26
C ALA A 52 16.36 -4.83 4.45
N VAL A 53 15.99 -3.57 4.71
CA VAL A 53 16.41 -2.42 3.89
C VAL A 53 17.29 -1.43 4.65
N LEU A 54 17.30 -1.50 5.98
CA LEU A 54 18.15 -0.72 6.88
C LEU A 54 18.82 -1.68 7.87
N PRO A 55 19.96 -2.30 7.50
CA PRO A 55 20.69 -3.17 8.42
C PRO A 55 21.32 -2.36 9.56
N ALA A 56 21.40 -2.95 10.75
CA ALA A 56 22.02 -2.33 11.91
C ALA A 56 23.50 -1.97 11.63
N GLY A 57 23.93 -0.79 12.09
CA GLY A 57 25.31 -0.32 11.97
C GLY A 57 25.64 0.50 10.71
N GLY A 58 24.66 0.81 9.87
CA GLY A 58 24.83 1.80 8.79
C GLY A 58 25.02 3.22 9.35
N SER A 59 26.11 3.90 8.99
CA SER A 59 26.49 5.18 9.61
C SER A 59 25.74 6.42 9.07
N ALA A 60 25.02 6.28 7.96
CA ALA A 60 24.35 7.40 7.28
C ALA A 60 22.81 7.36 7.40
N ASP A 61 22.25 6.22 7.77
CA ASP A 61 20.81 6.01 7.90
C ASP A 61 20.35 6.14 9.36
N PRO A 62 19.07 6.48 9.60
CA PRO A 62 18.50 6.37 10.94
C PRO A 62 18.62 4.94 11.46
N ALA A 63 18.77 4.78 12.78
CA ALA A 63 18.82 3.47 13.38
C ALA A 63 17.49 2.72 13.12
N PRO A 64 17.52 1.41 12.77
CA PRO A 64 16.31 0.65 12.47
C PRO A 64 15.25 0.73 13.58
N GLU A 65 15.69 0.77 14.84
CA GLU A 65 14.83 0.91 16.02
C GLU A 65 14.06 2.23 16.02
N GLN A 66 14.69 3.33 15.59
CA GLN A 66 14.03 4.64 15.50
C GLN A 66 12.99 4.65 14.40
N VAL A 67 13.28 3.99 13.27
CA VAL A 67 12.34 3.86 12.15
C VAL A 67 11.13 3.04 12.58
N ARG A 68 11.34 1.84 13.14
CA ARG A 68 10.26 0.97 13.64
C ARG A 68 9.42 1.68 14.70
N GLY A 69 10.07 2.40 15.62
CA GLY A 69 9.37 3.13 16.68
C GLY A 69 8.47 4.25 16.17
N LEU A 70 8.80 4.86 15.03
CA LEU A 70 8.04 6.01 14.50
C LEU A 70 6.99 5.60 13.45
N ILE A 71 7.33 4.69 12.53
CA ILE A 71 6.46 4.34 11.39
C ILE A 71 6.01 2.87 11.38
N GLY A 72 6.43 2.08 12.37
CA GLY A 72 6.07 0.66 12.49
C GLY A 72 6.95 -0.29 11.67
N ASP A 73 6.64 -1.57 11.78
CA ASP A 73 7.29 -2.67 11.06
C ASP A 73 6.29 -3.83 10.89
N PRO A 74 6.10 -4.38 9.69
CA PRO A 74 6.69 -3.96 8.41
C PRO A 74 6.12 -2.63 7.91
N VAL A 75 6.92 -1.92 7.12
CA VAL A 75 6.43 -0.77 6.35
C VAL A 75 5.70 -1.30 5.11
N VAL A 76 4.50 -0.79 4.86
CA VAL A 76 3.64 -1.26 3.77
C VAL A 76 3.50 -0.17 2.71
N PHE A 77 3.96 -0.47 1.49
CA PHE A 77 3.59 0.30 0.31
C PHE A 77 2.35 -0.33 -0.32
N GLU A 78 1.33 0.48 -0.61
CA GLU A 78 0.10 0.02 -1.25
C GLU A 78 -0.23 0.85 -2.49
N LYS A 79 -0.54 0.16 -3.59
CA LYS A 79 -1.14 0.76 -4.78
C LYS A 79 -2.46 0.06 -5.10
N ARG A 80 -3.54 0.84 -5.09
CA ARG A 80 -4.86 0.40 -5.53
C ARG A 80 -5.11 0.79 -6.99
N LEU A 81 -5.59 -0.16 -7.78
CA LEU A 81 -6.13 0.07 -9.12
C LEU A 81 -7.60 -0.31 -9.11
N GLU A 82 -8.46 0.52 -9.71
CA GLU A 82 -9.89 0.25 -9.77
C GLU A 82 -10.51 0.70 -11.07
N ARG A 83 -11.57 -0.02 -11.46
CA ARG A 83 -12.48 0.31 -12.55
C ARG A 83 -13.91 0.04 -12.09
N THR A 84 -14.83 0.91 -12.46
CA THR A 84 -16.24 0.84 -12.05
C THR A 84 -17.13 0.53 -13.24
N PHE A 85 -18.38 0.16 -12.96
CA PHE A 85 -19.43 -0.13 -13.96
C PHE A 85 -19.12 -1.29 -14.91
N ILE A 86 -18.33 -2.26 -14.45
CA ILE A 86 -17.98 -3.45 -15.22
C ILE A 86 -19.12 -4.47 -15.16
N ASP A 87 -19.44 -5.10 -16.28
CA ASP A 87 -20.41 -6.18 -16.33
C ASP A 87 -19.84 -7.43 -15.62
N ALA A 88 -20.70 -8.19 -14.94
CA ALA A 88 -20.28 -9.33 -14.11
C ALA A 88 -19.48 -10.39 -14.90
N ASP A 89 -19.80 -10.59 -16.18
CA ASP A 89 -19.13 -11.53 -17.08
C ASP A 89 -17.73 -11.05 -17.53
N GLN A 90 -17.47 -9.74 -17.48
CA GLN A 90 -16.18 -9.13 -17.84
C GLN A 90 -15.23 -8.96 -16.66
N ARG A 91 -15.75 -9.04 -15.41
CA ARG A 91 -15.01 -8.79 -14.16
C ARG A 91 -13.63 -9.47 -14.15
N GLU A 92 -13.59 -10.78 -14.36
CA GLU A 92 -12.37 -11.58 -14.25
C GLU A 92 -11.34 -11.19 -15.32
N ALA A 93 -11.78 -11.04 -16.57
CA ALA A 93 -10.90 -10.67 -17.68
C ALA A 93 -10.27 -9.29 -17.46
N ILE A 94 -11.04 -8.33 -16.94
CA ILE A 94 -10.57 -6.98 -16.62
C ILE A 94 -9.61 -7.00 -15.43
N LEU A 95 -9.90 -7.77 -14.37
CA LEU A 95 -9.01 -7.92 -13.23
C LEU A 95 -7.64 -8.45 -13.65
N GLN A 96 -7.62 -9.55 -14.42
CA GLN A 96 -6.37 -10.18 -14.89
C GLN A 96 -5.57 -9.24 -15.81
N ASP A 97 -6.24 -8.52 -16.71
CA ASP A 97 -5.57 -7.54 -17.58
C ASP A 97 -4.99 -6.36 -16.79
N MET A 98 -5.72 -5.85 -15.79
CA MET A 98 -5.22 -4.81 -14.88
C MET A 98 -3.98 -5.27 -14.12
N VAL A 99 -4.02 -6.50 -13.58
CA VAL A 99 -2.91 -7.09 -12.83
C VAL A 99 -1.68 -7.26 -13.71
N ARG A 100 -1.84 -7.89 -14.88
CA ARG A 100 -0.75 -8.09 -15.83
C ARG A 100 -0.09 -6.77 -16.23
N ARG A 101 -0.88 -5.80 -16.72
CA ARG A 101 -0.34 -4.53 -17.23
C ARG A 101 0.42 -3.75 -16.16
N TYR A 102 -0.10 -3.73 -14.93
CA TYR A 102 0.58 -3.03 -13.86
C TYR A 102 1.89 -3.69 -13.49
N LEU A 103 1.89 -5.02 -13.28
CA LEU A 103 3.11 -5.74 -12.95
C LEU A 103 4.15 -5.62 -14.07
N ASP A 104 3.78 -5.79 -15.33
CA ASP A 104 4.70 -5.62 -16.47
C ASP A 104 5.34 -4.23 -16.49
N GLY A 105 4.59 -3.19 -16.09
CA GLY A 105 5.08 -1.82 -16.05
C GLY A 105 5.98 -1.49 -14.86
N VAL A 106 5.73 -2.07 -13.67
CA VAL A 106 6.43 -1.66 -12.44
C VAL A 106 7.42 -2.68 -11.89
N ARG A 107 7.35 -3.95 -12.31
CA ARG A 107 8.10 -5.06 -11.69
C ARG A 107 9.60 -4.79 -11.63
N ALA A 108 10.20 -4.37 -12.74
CA ALA A 108 11.63 -4.06 -12.80
C ALA A 108 12.06 -2.93 -11.84
N TYR A 109 11.13 -2.02 -11.50
CA TYR A 109 11.40 -0.92 -10.59
C TYR A 109 11.23 -1.34 -9.12
N ILE A 110 10.13 -2.02 -8.79
CA ILE A 110 9.83 -2.41 -7.41
C ILE A 110 10.73 -3.54 -6.88
N SER A 111 11.31 -4.34 -7.77
CA SER A 111 12.29 -5.38 -7.41
C SER A 111 13.69 -4.83 -7.09
N ARG A 112 13.94 -3.52 -7.24
CA ARG A 112 15.26 -2.95 -6.94
C ARG A 112 15.37 -2.70 -5.43
N PRO A 113 16.44 -3.14 -4.73
CA PRO A 113 16.61 -2.89 -3.30
C PRO A 113 16.52 -1.40 -2.91
N ALA A 114 17.03 -0.53 -3.80
CA ALA A 114 16.97 0.91 -3.61
C ALA A 114 15.53 1.47 -3.53
N PHE A 115 14.55 0.85 -4.21
CA PHE A 115 13.16 1.30 -4.17
C PHE A 115 12.60 1.19 -2.75
N ALA A 116 12.67 0.00 -2.15
CA ALA A 116 12.11 -0.27 -0.84
C ALA A 116 12.82 0.55 0.25
N ARG A 117 14.16 0.64 0.18
CA ARG A 117 14.95 1.49 1.10
C ARG A 117 14.53 2.96 1.00
N ASN A 118 14.47 3.52 -0.20
CA ASN A 118 14.11 4.92 -0.38
C ASN A 118 12.66 5.21 0.05
N TYR A 119 11.76 4.26 -0.15
CA TYR A 119 10.39 4.37 0.34
C TYR A 119 10.34 4.45 1.87
N VAL A 120 11.02 3.53 2.57
CA VAL A 120 11.07 3.53 4.05
C VAL A 120 11.67 4.83 4.58
N LEU A 121 12.78 5.29 4.02
CA LEU A 121 13.42 6.55 4.43
C LEU A 121 12.51 7.78 4.19
N LYS A 122 11.78 7.80 3.07
CA LYS A 122 10.81 8.85 2.79
C LYS A 122 9.68 8.86 3.82
N GLN A 123 9.06 7.71 4.09
CA GLN A 123 7.98 7.61 5.08
C GLN A 123 8.45 8.05 6.47
N TYR A 124 9.68 7.69 6.84
CA TYR A 124 10.29 8.12 8.10
C TYR A 124 10.50 9.63 8.16
N ALA A 125 11.05 10.24 7.10
CA ALA A 125 11.23 11.69 7.01
C ALA A 125 9.90 12.44 7.15
N GLU A 126 8.87 12.03 6.40
CA GLU A 126 7.53 12.63 6.47
C GLU A 126 6.91 12.49 7.87
N ALA A 127 7.14 11.36 8.55
CA ALA A 127 6.65 11.15 9.91
C ALA A 127 7.36 12.05 10.92
N LEU A 128 8.68 12.26 10.77
CA LEU A 128 9.42 13.21 11.60
C LEU A 128 8.92 14.64 11.41
N GLU A 129 8.68 15.06 10.16
CA GLU A 129 8.13 16.38 9.86
C GLU A 129 6.75 16.57 10.49
N ARG A 130 5.86 15.58 10.37
CA ARG A 130 4.54 15.62 11.03
C ARG A 130 4.67 15.70 12.55
N ALA A 131 5.54 14.89 13.17
CA ALA A 131 5.74 14.90 14.62
C ALA A 131 6.27 16.26 15.10
N ARG A 132 7.19 16.88 14.35
CA ARG A 132 7.69 18.23 14.63
C ARG A 132 6.60 19.29 14.51
N TRP A 133 5.78 19.21 13.46
CA TRP A 133 4.65 20.12 13.28
C TRP A 133 3.68 20.05 14.46
N TYR A 134 3.29 18.84 14.89
CA TYR A 134 2.44 18.70 16.07
C TYR A 134 3.10 19.26 17.34
N ALA A 135 4.39 19.02 17.56
CA ALA A 135 5.10 19.56 18.73
C ALA A 135 5.17 21.09 18.75
N ASP A 136 5.38 21.74 17.59
CA ASP A 136 5.43 23.20 17.45
C ASP A 136 4.03 23.85 17.54
N ASN A 137 2.99 23.13 17.09
CA ASN A 137 1.62 23.63 17.05
C ASN A 137 0.71 23.11 18.18
N SER A 138 1.25 22.41 19.17
CA SER A 138 0.51 21.89 20.34
C SER A 138 -0.12 22.98 21.23
N ASP A 139 0.30 24.25 21.08
CA ASP A 139 -0.23 25.40 21.83
C ASP A 139 -1.34 26.18 21.07
N ARG A 140 -1.66 25.79 19.82
CA ARG A 140 -2.77 26.37 19.06
C ARG A 140 -4.04 25.55 19.27
N PRO A 141 -5.13 26.11 19.81
CA PRO A 141 -6.39 25.38 19.88
C PRO A 141 -6.81 24.98 18.47
N LEU A 142 -7.22 23.71 18.30
CA LEU A 142 -7.83 23.23 17.07
C LEU A 142 -8.96 24.20 16.72
N SER A 143 -8.81 24.93 15.61
CA SER A 143 -9.95 25.60 15.00
C SER A 143 -10.91 24.49 14.61
N THR A 144 -11.89 24.23 15.48
CA THR A 144 -13.08 23.47 15.13
C THR A 144 -13.58 24.10 13.82
N PRO A 145 -13.78 23.34 12.74
CA PRO A 145 -14.55 23.86 11.62
C PRO A 145 -15.92 24.22 12.20
N GLU A 146 -16.15 25.53 12.38
CA GLU A 146 -17.42 26.09 12.77
C GLU A 146 -18.47 25.48 11.85
N ALA A 147 -19.46 24.85 12.49
CA ALA A 147 -20.57 24.24 11.80
C ALA A 147 -21.13 25.24 10.79
N ALA A 148 -20.99 24.93 9.50
CA ALA A 148 -21.86 25.45 8.48
C ALA A 148 -23.26 24.88 8.74
N ALA A 149 -23.94 25.45 9.74
CA ALA A 149 -25.35 25.29 9.99
C ALA A 149 -26.01 26.60 9.57
N VAL A 150 -26.70 26.47 8.44
CA VAL A 150 -27.80 27.28 7.88
C VAL A 150 -28.50 28.19 8.88
#